data_AF-A0A4Q7M4G6-F1
#
_entry.id   AF-A0A4Q7M4G6-F1
#
_cell.length_a   1.000
_cell.length_b   1.000
_cell.length_c   1.000
_cell.angle_alpha   90.00
_cell.angle_beta   90.00
_cell.angle_gamma   90.00
#
_symmetry.space_group_name_H-M   'P 1'
#
loop_
_entity.id
_entity.type
_entity.pdbx_description
1 polymer ?
#
loop_
_entity_poly.entity_id
_entity_poly.type
_entity_poly.pdbx_seq_one_letter_code
_entity_poly.pdbx_strand_id
1 'polypeptide(L)'
;MVDVDGVVVRRPEGRAWHADLEADLGIRRADLDRVFFRPHFDDVVAGRADLYERLDAVLPVLGAVSSRELVDYWFAHDAALDDQFLADLASARAGGFDAHLATVQEHHRARYLWETLGLRERFDAMHYAADVGRRKAEPEFYDVVQRRTGREPGLHCLIDDSLENVDAARAAGWRAFHWRPTSRLADVLKNLAPDQRAPGFVRFEGPAPHARGHRTGVFALANNLAHTGRLAPEDRAWWRRSNDWCNAAYPDPSTIDPLVYDRTVNPGAQAWFKATAVHLIDKTREYLGLLDRYGVAWIERHSTVPGRVVYEDDVQVVVVPDAVR
;
A
#
# COMPACT_ATOMS: atom_id res chain seq x y z
N MET A 1 9.34 0.31 -1.87
CA MET A 1 10.13 -0.20 -0.74
C MET A 1 9.59 -1.57 -0.40
N VAL A 2 10.41 -2.60 -0.47
CA VAL A 2 9.98 -3.99 -0.38
C VAL A 2 10.78 -4.68 0.72
N ASP A 3 10.11 -5.37 1.64
CA ASP A 3 10.81 -6.22 2.59
C ASP A 3 11.45 -7.44 1.93
N VAL A 4 12.39 -8.07 2.64
CA VAL A 4 13.06 -9.29 2.19
C VAL A 4 12.34 -10.50 2.74
N ASP A 5 12.49 -10.80 4.03
CA ASP A 5 11.94 -12.00 4.64
C ASP A 5 10.42 -11.92 4.70
N GLY A 6 9.72 -12.99 4.26
CA GLY A 6 8.26 -13.01 4.20
C GLY A 6 7.65 -12.35 2.95
N VAL A 7 8.46 -11.65 2.15
CA VAL A 7 8.03 -11.00 0.90
C VAL A 7 8.83 -11.50 -0.30
N VAL A 8 10.11 -11.13 -0.42
CA VAL A 8 11.00 -11.54 -1.53
C VAL A 8 11.62 -12.91 -1.27
N VAL A 9 12.04 -13.16 -0.02
CA VAL A 9 12.51 -14.46 0.44
C VAL A 9 11.35 -15.16 1.14
N ARG A 10 10.97 -16.33 0.65
CA ARG A 10 9.95 -17.17 1.27
C ARG A 10 10.57 -18.39 1.91
N ARG A 11 9.86 -18.92 2.90
CA ARG A 11 10.19 -20.19 3.54
C ARG A 11 9.24 -21.24 2.96
N PRO A 12 9.70 -22.09 2.02
CA PRO A 12 8.87 -23.17 1.49
C PRO A 12 8.33 -23.99 2.67
N GLU A 13 7.02 -24.25 2.67
CA GLU A 13 6.34 -25.04 3.73
C GLU A 13 6.45 -24.43 5.15
N GLY A 14 6.86 -23.16 5.27
CA GLY A 14 7.07 -22.50 6.57
C GLY A 14 8.27 -23.05 7.35
N ARG A 15 9.11 -23.87 6.73
CA ARG A 15 10.27 -24.49 7.39
C ARG A 15 11.33 -23.42 7.64
N ALA A 16 11.74 -23.25 8.89
CA ALA A 16 12.75 -22.28 9.24
C ALA A 16 14.17 -22.81 8.92
N TRP A 17 15.12 -21.91 8.66
CA TRP A 17 16.51 -22.26 8.32
C TRP A 17 17.19 -23.19 9.34
N HIS A 18 16.74 -23.19 10.60
CA HIS A 18 17.32 -23.96 11.69
C HIS A 18 16.60 -25.30 11.94
N ALA A 19 15.67 -25.71 11.07
CA ALA A 19 14.88 -26.93 11.26
C ALA A 19 15.75 -28.18 11.41
N ASP A 20 16.86 -28.25 10.67
CA ASP A 20 17.78 -29.39 10.66
C ASP A 20 19.16 -29.04 11.25
N LEU A 21 19.28 -27.87 11.89
CA LEU A 21 20.56 -27.33 12.38
C LEU A 21 21.29 -28.29 13.33
N GLU A 22 20.55 -28.96 14.21
CA GLU A 22 21.14 -29.92 15.15
C GLU A 22 21.60 -31.20 14.45
N ALA A 23 20.82 -31.68 13.46
CA ALA A 23 21.18 -32.87 12.70
C ALA A 23 22.40 -32.60 11.79
N ASP A 24 22.44 -31.43 11.16
CA ASP A 24 23.44 -31.10 10.14
C ASP A 24 24.75 -30.58 10.75
N LEU A 25 24.66 -29.73 11.77
CA LEU A 25 25.83 -29.05 12.37
C LEU A 25 26.06 -29.42 13.84
N GLY A 26 25.21 -30.24 14.46
CA GLY A 26 25.33 -30.59 15.88
C GLY A 26 24.99 -29.43 16.83
N ILE A 27 24.42 -28.34 16.32
CA ILE A 27 24.09 -27.16 17.12
C ILE A 27 22.60 -27.15 17.45
N ARG A 28 22.27 -27.22 18.75
CA ARG A 28 20.90 -27.02 19.21
C ARG A 28 20.50 -25.56 19.06
N ARG A 29 19.35 -25.31 18.42
CA ARG A 29 18.79 -23.96 18.26
C ARG A 29 18.71 -23.19 19.59
N ALA A 30 18.25 -23.86 20.65
CA ALA A 30 18.10 -23.23 21.97
C ALA A 30 19.44 -22.79 22.58
N ASP A 31 20.53 -23.51 22.33
CA ASP A 31 21.85 -23.11 22.80
C ASP A 31 22.40 -21.95 22.00
N LEU A 32 22.25 -21.98 20.67
CA LEU A 32 22.64 -20.87 19.80
C LEU A 32 21.86 -19.59 20.17
N ASP A 33 20.58 -19.68 20.46
CA ASP A 33 19.79 -18.55 20.95
C ASP A 33 20.34 -17.99 22.27
N ARG A 34 20.66 -18.89 23.21
CA ARG A 34 21.15 -18.52 24.53
C ARG A 34 22.51 -17.83 24.48
N VAL A 35 23.44 -18.33 23.66
CA VAL A 35 24.83 -17.82 23.65
C VAL A 35 25.08 -16.74 22.62
N PHE A 36 24.27 -16.66 21.54
CA PHE A 36 24.48 -15.72 20.45
C PHE A 36 23.28 -14.79 20.23
N PHE A 37 22.10 -15.31 19.84
CA PHE A 37 21.01 -14.44 19.39
C PHE A 37 20.50 -13.50 20.48
N ARG A 38 20.19 -14.02 21.67
CA ARG A 38 19.69 -13.20 22.78
C ARG A 38 20.72 -12.17 23.31
N PRO A 39 22.00 -12.52 23.53
CA PRO A 39 22.95 -11.57 24.10
C PRO A 39 23.60 -10.61 23.09
N HIS A 40 23.71 -10.98 21.81
CA HIS A 40 24.57 -10.25 20.86
C HIS A 40 23.86 -9.75 19.60
N PHE A 41 22.78 -10.39 19.16
CA PHE A 41 22.25 -10.13 17.82
C PHE A 41 21.60 -8.75 17.68
N ASP A 42 21.08 -8.15 18.76
CA ASP A 42 20.53 -6.79 18.71
C ASP A 42 21.56 -5.74 18.31
N ASP A 43 22.83 -5.90 18.71
CA ASP A 43 23.92 -5.04 18.26
C ASP A 43 24.36 -5.35 16.84
N VAL A 44 24.38 -6.64 16.47
CA VAL A 44 24.76 -7.08 15.11
C VAL A 44 23.76 -6.59 14.07
N VAL A 45 22.46 -6.79 14.29
CA VAL A 45 21.39 -6.37 13.37
C VAL A 45 21.27 -4.84 13.25
N ALA A 46 21.75 -4.11 14.25
CA ALA A 46 21.82 -2.64 14.23
C ALA A 46 23.17 -2.10 13.75
N GLY A 47 24.10 -2.96 13.30
CA GLY A 47 25.40 -2.56 12.75
C GLY A 47 26.41 -2.08 13.79
N ARG A 48 26.15 -2.30 15.08
CA ARG A 48 27.04 -1.90 16.18
C ARG A 48 28.12 -2.95 16.51
N ALA A 49 27.99 -4.16 15.97
CA ALA A 49 28.98 -5.22 16.10
C ALA A 49 29.00 -6.09 14.83
N ASP A 50 30.16 -6.68 14.54
CA ASP A 50 30.29 -7.60 13.41
C ASP A 50 29.73 -9.00 13.75
N LEU A 51 29.04 -9.62 12.79
CA LEU A 51 28.45 -10.96 12.95
C LEU A 51 29.50 -12.02 13.25
N TYR A 52 30.59 -12.07 12.47
CA TYR A 52 31.62 -13.09 12.62
C TYR A 52 32.41 -12.88 13.89
N GLU A 53 32.74 -11.64 14.26
CA GLU A 53 33.40 -11.34 15.54
C GLU A 53 32.61 -11.89 16.74
N ARG A 54 31.29 -11.62 16.77
CA ARG A 54 30.42 -12.11 17.86
C ARG A 54 30.26 -13.62 17.84
N LEU A 55 30.16 -14.24 16.67
CA LEU A 55 30.07 -15.70 16.54
C LEU A 55 31.38 -16.38 16.95
N ASP A 56 32.54 -15.90 16.49
CA ASP A 56 33.85 -16.47 16.80
C ASP A 56 34.12 -16.48 18.31
N ALA A 57 33.61 -15.48 19.04
CA ALA A 57 33.74 -15.41 20.48
C ALA A 57 32.91 -16.47 21.24
N VAL A 58 31.77 -16.90 20.70
CA VAL A 58 30.81 -17.74 21.45
C VAL A 58 30.62 -19.14 20.88
N LEU A 59 30.84 -19.38 19.59
CA LEU A 59 30.65 -20.69 18.96
C LEU A 59 31.54 -21.82 19.50
N PRO A 60 32.79 -21.59 19.97
CA PRO A 60 33.61 -22.65 20.56
C PRO A 60 32.95 -23.36 21.75
N VAL A 61 31.96 -22.76 22.41
CA VAL A 61 31.21 -23.40 23.50
C VAL A 61 30.10 -24.33 23.01
N LEU A 62 29.72 -24.24 21.73
CA LEU A 62 28.65 -25.03 21.12
C LEU A 62 29.18 -26.23 20.34
N GLY A 63 30.43 -26.20 19.88
CA GLY A 63 31.04 -27.28 19.12
C GLY A 63 32.22 -26.82 18.28
N ALA A 64 32.63 -27.67 17.34
CA ALA A 64 33.77 -27.42 16.43
C ALA A 64 33.40 -26.62 15.17
N VAL A 65 32.13 -26.24 15.02
CA VAL A 65 31.62 -25.51 13.84
C VAL A 65 32.15 -24.08 13.85
N SER A 66 32.73 -23.66 12.73
CA SER A 66 33.18 -22.29 12.55
C SER A 66 32.02 -21.32 12.32
N SER A 67 32.23 -20.03 12.59
CA SER A 67 31.27 -18.98 12.28
C SER A 67 30.92 -18.94 10.78
N ARG A 68 31.90 -19.19 9.91
CA ARG A 68 31.69 -19.30 8.47
C ARG A 68 30.75 -20.44 8.11
N GLU A 69 30.98 -21.64 8.61
CA GLU A 69 30.11 -22.79 8.31
C GLU A 69 28.67 -22.56 8.79
N LEU A 70 28.48 -22.01 10.00
CA LEU A 70 27.15 -21.68 10.50
C LEU A 70 26.46 -20.59 9.66
N VAL A 71 27.18 -19.54 9.29
CA VAL A 71 26.62 -18.43 8.50
C VAL A 71 26.30 -18.87 7.07
N ASP A 72 27.18 -19.64 6.44
CA ASP A 72 26.95 -20.19 5.10
C ASP A 72 25.72 -21.12 5.12
N TYR A 73 25.61 -21.97 6.16
CA TYR A 73 24.44 -22.82 6.37
C TYR A 73 23.16 -21.99 6.55
N TRP A 74 23.15 -21.04 7.49
CA TRP A 74 21.99 -20.18 7.72
C TRP A 74 21.59 -19.47 6.43
N PHE A 75 22.55 -18.84 5.74
CA PHE A 75 22.23 -17.99 4.62
C PHE A 75 21.69 -18.78 3.43
N ALA A 76 22.23 -19.98 3.17
CA ALA A 76 21.75 -20.88 2.12
C ALA A 76 20.34 -21.44 2.42
N HIS A 77 20.05 -21.76 3.69
CA HIS A 77 18.75 -22.33 4.08
C HIS A 77 17.63 -21.28 4.24
N ASP A 78 17.96 -20.01 4.09
CA ASP A 78 17.00 -18.89 4.10
C ASP A 78 17.08 -18.09 2.78
N ALA A 79 17.33 -18.76 1.65
CA ALA A 79 17.64 -18.10 0.36
C ALA A 79 16.57 -18.24 -0.73
N ALA A 80 15.44 -18.91 -0.46
CA ALA A 80 14.45 -19.20 -1.50
C ALA A 80 13.70 -17.93 -1.92
N LEU A 81 13.94 -17.49 -3.15
CA LEU A 81 13.32 -16.30 -3.73
C LEU A 81 11.90 -16.60 -4.26
N ASP A 82 11.01 -15.63 -4.17
CA ASP A 82 9.71 -15.65 -4.84
C ASP A 82 9.87 -15.16 -6.29
N ASP A 83 10.08 -16.12 -7.21
CA ASP A 83 10.25 -15.81 -8.63
C ASP A 83 9.02 -15.11 -9.25
N GLN A 84 7.81 -15.42 -8.79
CA GLN A 84 6.60 -14.76 -9.28
C GLN A 84 6.56 -13.31 -8.83
N PHE A 85 6.85 -13.04 -7.55
CA PHE A 85 6.95 -11.67 -7.05
C PHE A 85 8.02 -10.87 -7.83
N LEU A 86 9.17 -11.47 -8.09
CA LEU A 86 10.27 -10.81 -8.80
C LEU A 86 9.94 -10.54 -10.27
N ALA A 87 9.18 -11.43 -10.92
CA ALA A 87 8.64 -11.19 -12.26
C ALA A 87 7.60 -10.05 -12.29
N ASP A 88 6.70 -10.01 -11.29
CA ASP A 88 5.73 -8.92 -11.14
C ASP A 88 6.45 -7.59 -10.88
N LEU A 89 7.50 -7.60 -10.06
CA LEU A 89 8.32 -6.42 -9.75
C LEU A 89 9.04 -5.90 -11.00
N ALA A 90 9.59 -6.79 -11.84
CA ALA A 90 10.19 -6.39 -13.10
C ALA A 90 9.18 -5.67 -14.01
N SER A 91 7.94 -6.14 -14.05
CA SER A 91 6.84 -5.48 -14.78
C SER A 91 6.50 -4.11 -14.19
N ALA A 92 6.48 -4.00 -12.86
CA ALA A 92 6.27 -2.72 -12.17
C ALA A 92 7.38 -1.70 -12.49
N ARG A 93 8.64 -2.16 -12.49
CA ARG A 93 9.81 -1.33 -12.85
C ARG A 93 9.74 -0.84 -14.29
N ALA A 94 9.36 -1.72 -15.23
CA ALA A 94 9.12 -1.32 -16.62
C ALA A 94 7.99 -0.28 -16.76
N GLY A 95 7.05 -0.27 -15.81
CA GLY A 95 6.00 0.75 -15.67
C GLY A 95 6.42 2.08 -15.02
N GLY A 96 7.71 2.26 -14.69
CA GLY A 96 8.27 3.51 -14.18
C GLY A 96 8.37 3.60 -12.65
N PHE A 97 8.19 2.51 -11.92
CA PHE A 97 8.43 2.48 -10.47
C PHE A 97 9.89 2.17 -10.15
N ASP A 98 10.48 2.93 -9.23
CA ASP A 98 11.73 2.54 -8.59
C ASP A 98 11.46 1.46 -7.52
N ALA A 99 12.36 0.49 -7.43
CA ALA A 99 12.26 -0.61 -6.49
C ALA A 99 13.48 -0.63 -5.56
N HIS A 100 13.23 -0.42 -4.28
CA HIS A 100 14.25 -0.46 -3.24
C HIS A 100 13.89 -1.54 -2.21
N LEU A 101 14.89 -2.21 -1.67
CA LEU A 101 14.74 -3.07 -0.50
C LEU A 101 14.70 -2.22 0.77
N ALA A 102 13.82 -2.57 1.71
CA ALA A 102 13.72 -1.98 3.04
C ALA A 102 13.58 -3.12 4.07
N THR A 103 14.65 -3.44 4.78
CA THR A 103 14.73 -4.70 5.55
C THR A 103 15.46 -4.57 6.89
N VAL A 104 15.16 -5.45 7.83
CA VAL A 104 15.92 -5.55 9.10
C VAL A 104 16.97 -6.64 8.94
N GLN A 105 18.16 -6.24 8.49
CA GLN A 105 19.27 -7.16 8.24
C GLN A 105 20.59 -6.59 8.77
N GLU A 106 21.52 -7.49 9.10
CA GLU A 106 22.92 -7.16 9.39
C GLU A 106 23.77 -7.09 8.11
N HIS A 107 24.98 -6.53 8.17
CA HIS A 107 25.82 -6.21 7.01
C HIS A 107 26.17 -7.40 6.10
N HIS A 108 26.49 -8.58 6.64
CA HIS A 108 26.89 -9.75 5.86
C HIS A 108 25.70 -10.39 5.17
N ARG A 109 24.56 -10.49 5.85
CA ARG A 109 23.31 -10.97 5.29
C ARG A 109 22.80 -10.03 4.22
N ALA A 110 22.82 -8.72 4.46
CA ALA A 110 22.53 -7.71 3.45
C ALA A 110 23.42 -7.88 2.21
N ARG A 111 24.74 -8.08 2.39
CA ARG A 111 25.67 -8.35 1.28
C ARG A 111 25.34 -9.64 0.54
N TYR A 112 25.04 -10.73 1.25
CA TYR A 112 24.67 -12.01 0.65
C TYR A 112 23.40 -11.89 -0.19
N LEU A 113 22.36 -11.24 0.33
CA LEU A 113 21.12 -10.98 -0.39
C LEU A 113 21.36 -10.12 -1.63
N TRP A 114 22.17 -9.06 -1.50
CA TRP A 114 22.43 -8.11 -2.58
C TRP A 114 23.28 -8.70 -3.71
N GLU A 115 24.40 -9.33 -3.36
CA GLU A 115 25.41 -9.82 -4.29
C GLU A 115 25.16 -11.27 -4.69
N THR A 116 25.05 -12.18 -3.71
CA THR A 116 24.99 -13.63 -3.97
C THR A 116 23.63 -14.06 -4.51
N LEU A 117 22.52 -13.53 -3.97
CA LEU A 117 21.19 -13.81 -4.50
C LEU A 117 20.80 -12.91 -5.69
N GLY A 118 21.72 -12.04 -6.14
CA GLY A 118 21.52 -11.21 -7.34
C GLY A 118 20.44 -10.14 -7.21
N LEU A 119 20.04 -9.74 -5.98
CA LEU A 119 19.01 -8.72 -5.82
C LEU A 119 19.47 -7.33 -6.32
N ARG A 120 20.78 -7.07 -6.39
CA ARG A 120 21.36 -5.88 -7.02
C ARG A 120 20.96 -5.68 -8.48
N GLU A 121 20.55 -6.74 -9.17
CA GLU A 121 20.10 -6.67 -10.57
C GLU A 121 18.61 -6.33 -10.69
N ARG A 122 17.87 -6.45 -9.58
CA ARG A 122 16.39 -6.34 -9.55
C ARG A 122 15.92 -5.12 -8.75
N PHE A 123 16.79 -4.52 -7.96
CA PHE A 123 16.51 -3.39 -7.08
C PHE A 123 17.55 -2.28 -7.26
N ASP A 124 17.12 -1.03 -7.11
CA ASP A 124 17.93 0.17 -7.33
C ASP A 124 18.82 0.51 -6.13
N ALA A 125 18.34 0.21 -4.92
CA ALA A 125 19.14 0.27 -3.69
C ALA A 125 18.56 -0.61 -2.58
N MET A 126 19.35 -0.82 -1.54
CA MET A 126 18.95 -1.47 -0.30
C MET A 126 19.11 -0.53 0.88
N HIS A 127 18.06 -0.43 1.69
CA HIS A 127 18.06 0.25 2.98
C HIS A 127 17.84 -0.79 4.06
N TYR A 128 18.87 -1.08 4.87
CA TYR A 128 18.82 -2.15 5.85
C TYR A 128 19.26 -1.69 7.24
N ALA A 129 18.72 -2.33 8.27
CA ALA A 129 18.83 -1.87 9.65
C ALA A 129 20.26 -1.58 10.11
N ALA A 130 21.24 -2.42 9.78
CA ALA A 130 22.61 -2.20 10.21
C ALA A 130 23.28 -0.97 9.57
N ASP A 131 22.97 -0.67 8.30
CA ASP A 131 23.49 0.52 7.62
C ASP A 131 22.72 1.80 7.98
N VAL A 132 21.44 1.68 8.31
CA VAL A 132 20.62 2.80 8.80
C VAL A 132 20.85 3.06 10.30
N GLY A 133 21.26 2.04 11.06
CA GLY A 133 21.38 2.05 12.52
C GLY A 133 20.04 2.03 13.27
N ARG A 134 18.93 1.74 12.58
CA ARG A 134 17.55 1.73 13.10
C ARG A 134 16.74 0.61 12.43
N ARG A 135 15.73 0.09 13.12
CA ARG A 135 14.78 -0.89 12.58
C ARG A 135 13.56 -0.19 11.96
N LYS A 136 12.81 -0.91 11.13
CA LYS A 136 11.60 -0.40 10.47
C LYS A 136 10.45 -0.05 11.44
N ALA A 137 10.45 -0.56 12.67
CA ALA A 137 9.50 -0.13 13.69
C ALA A 137 9.82 1.28 14.24
N GLU A 138 11.04 1.77 14.02
CA GLU A 138 11.52 3.07 14.52
C GLU A 138 11.31 4.16 13.44
N PRO A 139 10.68 5.31 13.78
CA PRO A 139 10.43 6.39 12.82
C PRO A 139 11.67 6.88 12.08
N GLU A 140 12.82 6.91 12.76
CA GLU A 140 14.09 7.41 12.23
C GLU A 140 14.60 6.60 11.02
N PHE A 141 14.18 5.34 10.89
CA PHE A 141 14.48 4.54 9.70
C PHE A 141 13.90 5.22 8.44
N TYR A 142 12.65 5.64 8.50
CA TYR A 142 11.96 6.28 7.38
C TYR A 142 12.56 7.65 7.05
N ASP A 143 12.95 8.43 8.06
CA ASP A 143 13.62 9.72 7.86
C ASP A 143 14.94 9.58 7.10
N VAL A 144 15.74 8.56 7.44
CA VAL A 144 16.99 8.27 6.74
C VAL A 144 16.72 7.90 5.28
N VAL A 145 15.72 7.04 5.03
CA VAL A 145 15.39 6.62 3.66
C VAL A 145 14.85 7.78 2.83
N GLN A 146 14.01 8.65 3.40
CA GLN A 146 13.52 9.87 2.74
C GLN A 146 14.66 10.80 2.35
N ARG A 147 15.63 11.03 3.25
CA ARG A 147 16.83 11.82 2.93
C ARG A 147 17.67 11.20 1.82
N ARG A 148 17.88 9.87 1.84
CA ARG A 148 18.66 9.16 0.83
C ARG A 148 18.02 9.21 -0.57
N THR A 149 16.70 9.16 -0.62
CA THR A 149 15.94 9.17 -1.88
C THR A 149 15.60 10.57 -2.38
N GLY A 150 15.64 11.58 -1.50
CA GLY A 150 15.24 12.95 -1.82
C GLY A 150 13.74 13.08 -2.16
N ARG A 151 12.91 12.15 -1.67
CA ARG A 151 11.47 12.09 -1.99
C ARG A 151 10.62 12.32 -0.76
N GLU A 152 9.54 13.08 -0.96
CA GLU A 152 8.50 13.32 0.03
C GLU A 152 7.85 12.01 0.52
N PRO A 153 7.40 11.94 1.79
CA PRO A 153 6.77 10.76 2.39
C PRO A 153 5.70 10.09 1.51
N GLY A 154 4.78 10.87 0.93
CA GLY A 154 3.67 10.35 0.13
C GLY A 154 4.08 9.68 -1.20
N LEU A 155 5.33 9.89 -1.63
CA LEU A 155 5.89 9.23 -2.82
C LEU A 155 6.51 7.87 -2.51
N HIS A 156 6.59 7.48 -1.23
CA HIS A 156 7.04 6.17 -0.81
C HIS A 156 5.88 5.21 -0.62
N CYS A 157 6.15 3.94 -0.93
CA CYS A 157 5.29 2.83 -0.53
C CYS A 157 6.11 1.69 0.04
N LEU A 158 5.72 1.20 1.23
CA LEU A 158 6.24 -0.01 1.84
C LEU A 158 5.32 -1.22 1.59
N ILE A 159 5.92 -2.35 1.25
CA ILE A 159 5.30 -3.68 1.28
C ILE A 159 6.08 -4.50 2.31
N ASP A 160 5.38 -4.97 3.35
CA ASP A 160 5.98 -5.62 4.52
C ASP A 160 5.02 -6.65 5.12
N ASP A 161 5.52 -7.78 5.58
CA ASP A 161 4.70 -8.81 6.23
C ASP A 161 4.44 -8.51 7.72
N SER A 162 5.21 -7.62 8.34
CA SER A 162 4.99 -7.18 9.71
C SER A 162 4.03 -5.99 9.78
N LEU A 163 2.92 -6.15 10.51
CA LEU A 163 1.98 -5.07 10.80
C LEU A 163 2.64 -3.88 11.51
N GLU A 164 3.60 -4.14 12.41
CA GLU A 164 4.31 -3.09 13.14
C GLU A 164 5.08 -2.17 12.19
N ASN A 165 5.79 -2.74 11.21
CA ASN A 165 6.51 -1.97 10.20
C ASN A 165 5.54 -1.21 9.28
N VAL A 166 4.42 -1.84 8.89
CA VAL A 166 3.38 -1.19 8.08
C VAL A 166 2.81 0.04 8.79
N ASP A 167 2.51 -0.09 10.09
CA ASP A 167 1.92 1.00 10.87
C ASP A 167 2.95 2.11 11.14
N ALA A 168 4.21 1.76 11.40
CA ALA A 168 5.30 2.73 11.52
C ALA A 168 5.52 3.53 10.22
N ALA A 169 5.49 2.87 9.06
CA ALA A 169 5.59 3.53 7.76
C ALA A 169 4.43 4.50 7.52
N ARG A 170 3.20 4.11 7.86
CA ARG A 170 2.01 4.99 7.76
C ARG A 170 2.12 6.18 8.69
N ALA A 171 2.59 5.98 9.92
CA ALA A 171 2.84 7.06 10.86
C ALA A 171 3.90 8.06 10.34
N ALA A 172 4.88 7.57 9.57
CA ALA A 172 5.87 8.39 8.87
C ALA A 172 5.35 9.04 7.57
N GLY A 173 4.06 8.91 7.25
CA GLY A 173 3.43 9.52 6.07
C GLY A 173 3.62 8.74 4.77
N TRP A 174 4.12 7.51 4.82
CA TRP A 174 4.25 6.65 3.65
C TRP A 174 2.93 5.92 3.36
N ARG A 175 2.75 5.51 2.10
CA ARG A 175 1.80 4.43 1.80
C ARG A 175 2.39 3.12 2.29
N ALA A 176 1.58 2.21 2.84
CA ALA A 176 2.06 0.90 3.25
C ALA A 176 0.99 -0.18 3.19
N PHE A 177 1.39 -1.37 2.76
CA PHE A 177 0.53 -2.54 2.57
C PHE A 177 1.10 -3.73 3.33
N HIS A 178 0.25 -4.34 4.16
CA HIS A 178 0.55 -5.60 4.82
C HIS A 178 0.55 -6.73 3.79
N TRP A 179 1.72 -7.30 3.58
CA TRP A 179 1.96 -8.41 2.68
C TRP A 179 1.59 -9.74 3.35
N ARG A 180 0.82 -10.55 2.63
CA ARG A 180 0.36 -11.86 3.09
C ARG A 180 0.63 -12.88 1.97
N PRO A 181 0.59 -14.19 2.27
CA PRO A 181 0.78 -15.21 1.24
C PRO A 181 -0.19 -15.09 0.04
N THR A 182 -1.37 -14.50 0.24
CA THR A 182 -2.37 -14.27 -0.81
C THR A 182 -2.27 -12.91 -1.49
N SER A 183 -1.39 -12.01 -1.04
CA SER A 183 -1.20 -10.69 -1.63
C SER A 183 -0.65 -10.78 -3.05
N ARG A 184 -1.00 -9.80 -3.87
CA ARG A 184 -0.51 -9.66 -5.24
C ARG A 184 0.05 -8.27 -5.45
N LEU A 185 1.19 -8.17 -6.13
CA LEU A 185 1.83 -6.87 -6.34
C LEU A 185 0.93 -5.97 -7.19
N ALA A 186 0.20 -6.55 -8.15
CA ALA A 186 -0.80 -5.84 -8.95
C ALA A 186 -1.84 -5.08 -8.10
N ASP A 187 -2.26 -5.60 -6.95
CA ASP A 187 -3.24 -4.93 -6.10
C ASP A 187 -2.62 -3.75 -5.35
N VAL A 188 -1.34 -3.85 -4.96
CA VAL A 188 -0.59 -2.70 -4.44
C VAL A 188 -0.43 -1.66 -5.54
N LEU A 189 0.00 -2.05 -6.74
CA LEU A 189 0.23 -1.14 -7.86
C LEU A 189 -1.04 -0.40 -8.30
N LYS A 190 -2.22 -1.03 -8.27
CA LYS A 190 -3.49 -0.33 -8.53
C LYS A 190 -3.75 0.82 -7.54
N ASN A 191 -3.28 0.69 -6.30
CA ASN A 191 -3.36 1.72 -5.27
C ASN A 191 -2.16 2.69 -5.29
N LEU A 192 -1.09 2.35 -5.99
CA LEU A 192 0.14 3.15 -6.06
C LEU A 192 0.34 3.92 -7.34
N ALA A 193 -0.23 3.43 -8.44
CA ALA A 193 -0.30 4.13 -9.69
C ALA A 193 -0.61 5.58 -9.33
N PRO A 194 0.23 6.55 -9.77
CA PRO A 194 -0.29 7.89 -9.92
C PRO A 194 -1.61 7.67 -10.62
N ASP A 195 -2.69 8.14 -10.02
CA ASP A 195 -3.97 8.10 -10.69
C ASP A 195 -3.66 8.47 -12.15
N GLN A 196 -3.99 7.63 -13.13
CA GLN A 196 -3.81 8.02 -14.53
C GLN A 196 -4.62 9.30 -14.85
N ARG A 197 -5.36 9.81 -13.86
CA ARG A 197 -5.87 11.15 -13.71
C ARG A 197 -4.76 12.11 -13.25
N ALA A 198 -4.06 12.68 -14.24
CA ALA A 198 -3.69 14.10 -14.24
C ALA A 198 -4.88 14.97 -13.70
N PRO A 199 -4.67 16.21 -13.20
CA PRO A 199 -5.71 16.99 -12.51
C PRO A 199 -7.00 16.99 -13.33
N GLY A 200 -7.97 16.26 -12.81
CA GLY A 200 -9.13 15.85 -13.56
C GLY A 200 -10.25 15.52 -12.60
N PHE A 201 -11.41 15.30 -13.19
CA PHE A 201 -12.66 15.17 -12.49
C PHE A 201 -13.27 13.83 -12.82
N VAL A 202 -13.86 13.18 -11.82
CA VAL A 202 -14.57 11.91 -11.98
C VAL A 202 -16.03 12.09 -11.56
N ARG A 203 -16.93 11.49 -12.33
CA ARG A 203 -18.36 11.45 -12.03
C ARG A 203 -18.90 10.05 -12.23
N PHE A 204 -19.68 9.60 -11.24
CA PHE A 204 -20.44 8.35 -11.31
C PHE A 204 -21.92 8.70 -11.51
N GLU A 205 -22.53 8.15 -12.55
CA GLU A 205 -23.88 8.52 -12.98
C GLU A 205 -24.65 7.37 -13.64
N GLY A 206 -25.96 7.54 -13.83
CA GLY A 206 -26.78 6.59 -14.57
C GLY A 206 -26.46 6.59 -16.07
N PRO A 207 -26.60 5.46 -16.77
CA PRO A 207 -26.20 5.35 -18.18
C PRO A 207 -27.04 6.20 -19.14
N ALA A 208 -28.30 6.48 -18.77
CA ALA A 208 -29.25 7.23 -19.58
C ALA A 208 -29.65 8.55 -18.91
N PRO A 209 -29.85 9.62 -19.69
CA PRO A 209 -30.48 10.83 -19.19
C PRO A 209 -31.90 10.54 -18.69
N HIS A 210 -32.31 11.16 -17.59
CA HIS A 210 -33.71 11.16 -17.18
C HIS A 210 -34.54 12.10 -18.06
N ALA A 211 -35.87 12.11 -17.90
CA ALA A 211 -36.82 12.88 -18.70
C ALA A 211 -36.52 14.39 -18.83
N ARG A 212 -35.65 14.95 -17.97
CA ARG A 212 -35.22 16.36 -18.01
C ARG A 212 -33.83 16.55 -18.63
N GLY A 213 -33.31 15.56 -19.36
CA GLY A 213 -32.11 15.68 -20.19
C GLY A 213 -30.77 15.44 -19.50
N HIS A 214 -30.73 15.14 -18.19
CA HIS A 214 -29.47 14.98 -17.44
C HIS A 214 -29.29 13.56 -16.91
N ARG A 215 -28.06 13.11 -16.72
CA ARG A 215 -27.79 11.83 -16.07
C ARG A 215 -27.78 11.98 -14.55
N THR A 216 -28.49 11.10 -13.87
CA THR A 216 -28.63 11.10 -12.41
C THR A 216 -27.30 10.71 -11.76
N GLY A 217 -26.79 11.53 -10.84
CA GLY A 217 -25.55 11.22 -10.11
C GLY A 217 -25.72 10.05 -9.14
N VAL A 218 -24.61 9.40 -8.78
CA VAL A 218 -24.57 8.18 -7.94
C VAL A 218 -25.37 8.28 -6.64
N PHE A 219 -25.24 9.37 -5.87
CA PHE A 219 -26.00 9.54 -4.62
C PHE A 219 -27.50 9.63 -4.87
N ALA A 220 -27.91 10.31 -5.94
CA ALA A 220 -29.31 10.39 -6.32
C ALA A 220 -29.86 9.04 -6.82
N LEU A 221 -29.04 8.22 -7.51
CA LEU A 221 -29.40 6.84 -7.86
C LEU A 221 -29.67 5.99 -6.60
N ALA A 222 -28.73 6.03 -5.64
CA ALA A 222 -28.85 5.27 -4.39
C ALA A 222 -30.03 5.75 -3.54
N ASN A 223 -30.23 7.07 -3.46
CA ASN A 223 -31.38 7.64 -2.78
C ASN A 223 -32.68 7.19 -3.45
N ASN A 224 -32.79 7.26 -4.77
CA ASN A 224 -33.99 6.80 -5.48
C ASN A 224 -34.28 5.32 -5.19
N LEU A 225 -33.25 4.47 -5.22
CA LEU A 225 -33.36 3.04 -4.86
C LEU A 225 -33.86 2.86 -3.41
N ALA A 226 -33.34 3.62 -2.47
CA ALA A 226 -33.79 3.58 -1.08
C ALA A 226 -35.27 3.98 -0.94
N HIS A 227 -35.71 5.00 -1.68
CA HIS A 227 -37.09 5.47 -1.67
C HIS A 227 -38.08 4.51 -2.33
N THR A 228 -37.64 3.56 -3.18
CA THR A 228 -38.55 2.53 -3.70
C THR A 228 -38.93 1.49 -2.65
N GLY A 229 -38.32 1.51 -1.46
CA GLY A 229 -38.57 0.52 -0.39
C GLY A 229 -38.04 -0.88 -0.71
N ARG A 230 -37.18 -1.04 -1.72
CA ARG A 230 -36.64 -2.34 -2.16
C ARG A 230 -35.42 -2.80 -1.37
N LEU A 231 -34.78 -1.91 -0.62
CA LEU A 231 -33.58 -2.24 0.15
C LEU A 231 -33.90 -3.20 1.30
N ALA A 232 -33.07 -4.23 1.44
CA ALA A 232 -33.04 -5.06 2.64
C ALA A 232 -32.76 -4.19 3.89
N PRO A 233 -33.22 -4.60 5.09
CA PRO A 233 -33.06 -3.80 6.31
C PRO A 233 -31.62 -3.39 6.61
N GLU A 234 -30.66 -4.29 6.39
CA GLU A 234 -29.22 -4.04 6.58
C GLU A 234 -28.67 -2.99 5.62
N ASP A 235 -29.04 -3.09 4.33
CA ASP A 235 -28.65 -2.15 3.29
C ASP A 235 -29.28 -0.77 3.50
N ARG A 236 -30.53 -0.73 3.97
CA ARG A 236 -31.20 0.52 4.32
C ARG A 236 -30.52 1.22 5.50
N ALA A 237 -30.13 0.46 6.52
CA ALA A 237 -29.41 0.98 7.67
C ALA A 237 -28.00 1.48 7.27
N TRP A 238 -27.30 0.72 6.43
CA TRP A 238 -26.01 1.13 5.87
C TRP A 238 -26.13 2.40 5.03
N TRP A 239 -27.09 2.45 4.10
CA TRP A 239 -27.33 3.62 3.23
C TRP A 239 -27.57 4.88 4.06
N ARG A 240 -28.37 4.78 5.13
CA ARG A 240 -28.64 5.90 6.02
C ARG A 240 -27.36 6.40 6.70
N ARG A 241 -26.60 5.50 7.34
CA ARG A 241 -25.33 5.87 7.99
C ARG A 241 -24.32 6.45 7.01
N SER A 242 -24.25 5.91 5.80
CA SER A 242 -23.35 6.41 4.75
C SER A 242 -23.74 7.81 4.28
N ASN A 243 -25.04 8.08 4.10
CA ASN A 243 -25.51 9.43 3.78
C ASN A 243 -25.25 10.42 4.92
N ASP A 244 -25.44 10.01 6.18
CA ASP A 244 -25.16 10.86 7.33
C ASP A 244 -23.66 11.19 7.42
N TRP A 245 -22.78 10.22 7.16
CA TRP A 245 -21.34 10.45 7.04
C TRP A 245 -20.99 11.42 5.91
N CYS A 246 -21.56 11.20 4.72
CA CYS A 246 -21.38 12.05 3.55
C CYS A 246 -21.76 13.51 3.85
N ASN A 247 -22.97 13.73 4.38
CA ASN A 247 -23.45 15.07 4.73
C ASN A 247 -22.59 15.77 5.81
N ALA A 248 -21.92 15.01 6.67
CA ALA A 248 -20.99 15.56 7.67
C ALA A 248 -19.60 15.80 7.08
N ALA A 249 -19.18 15.01 6.10
CA ALA A 249 -17.84 15.03 5.53
C ALA A 249 -17.64 16.07 4.43
N TYR A 250 -18.70 16.48 3.70
CA TYR A 250 -18.58 17.46 2.62
C TYR A 250 -19.69 18.53 2.64
N PRO A 251 -19.36 19.78 2.21
CA PRO A 251 -20.36 20.83 2.04
C PRO A 251 -21.41 20.45 1.00
N ASP A 252 -22.69 20.75 1.29
CA ASP A 252 -23.72 20.79 0.25
C ASP A 252 -23.60 22.15 -0.48
N PRO A 253 -23.23 22.16 -1.78
CA PRO A 253 -23.10 23.41 -2.53
C PRO A 253 -24.36 24.28 -2.49
N SER A 254 -25.54 23.66 -2.37
CA SER A 254 -26.83 24.34 -2.32
C SER A 254 -27.05 25.14 -1.03
N THR A 255 -26.33 24.79 0.04
CA THR A 255 -26.37 25.52 1.32
C THR A 255 -25.41 26.69 1.35
N ILE A 256 -24.38 26.67 0.49
CA ILE A 256 -23.40 27.73 0.35
C ILE A 256 -23.90 28.79 -0.65
N ASP A 257 -24.35 28.36 -1.82
CA ASP A 257 -24.98 29.21 -2.82
C ASP A 257 -26.20 28.52 -3.44
N PRO A 258 -27.43 29.01 -3.17
CA PRO A 258 -28.65 28.39 -3.68
C PRO A 258 -28.76 28.45 -5.22
N LEU A 259 -27.97 29.29 -5.90
CA LEU A 259 -27.98 29.43 -7.36
C LEU A 259 -27.17 28.33 -8.08
N VAL A 260 -26.36 27.55 -7.35
CA VAL A 260 -25.46 26.53 -7.95
C VAL A 260 -26.22 25.53 -8.82
N TYR A 261 -27.38 25.04 -8.35
CA TYR A 261 -28.24 24.11 -9.08
C TYR A 261 -29.53 24.77 -9.61
N ASP A 262 -29.64 26.11 -9.56
CA ASP A 262 -30.76 26.82 -10.14
C ASP A 262 -30.76 26.61 -11.66
N ARG A 263 -31.89 26.13 -12.20
CA ARG A 263 -31.99 25.73 -13.60
C ARG A 263 -32.12 26.90 -14.57
N THR A 264 -32.51 28.06 -14.08
CA THR A 264 -32.60 29.29 -14.88
C THR A 264 -31.23 29.96 -14.99
N VAL A 265 -30.40 29.84 -13.94
CA VAL A 265 -29.05 30.40 -13.89
C VAL A 265 -27.99 29.44 -14.45
N ASN A 266 -28.03 28.18 -14.02
CA ASN A 266 -27.04 27.14 -14.31
C ASN A 266 -27.74 25.88 -14.89
N PRO A 267 -28.29 25.97 -16.11
CA PRO A 267 -29.02 24.86 -16.72
C PRO A 267 -28.13 23.63 -16.87
N GLY A 268 -28.50 22.55 -16.19
CA GLY A 268 -27.82 21.27 -16.30
C GLY A 268 -26.54 21.12 -15.48
N ALA A 269 -26.39 21.96 -14.45
CA ALA A 269 -25.32 21.85 -13.46
C ALA A 269 -25.14 20.41 -12.94
N GLN A 270 -23.89 19.94 -12.91
CA GLN A 270 -23.49 18.59 -12.51
C GLN A 270 -22.30 18.64 -11.57
N ALA A 271 -22.39 17.92 -10.45
CA ALA A 271 -21.27 17.68 -9.56
C ALA A 271 -20.27 16.67 -10.13
N TRP A 272 -18.99 16.95 -9.96
CA TRP A 272 -17.89 16.04 -10.23
C TRP A 272 -16.94 16.04 -9.03
N PHE A 273 -16.40 14.88 -8.68
CA PHE A 273 -15.33 14.80 -7.70
C PHE A 273 -14.02 15.24 -8.34
N LYS A 274 -13.20 15.98 -7.60
CA LYS A 274 -11.78 16.10 -7.94
C LYS A 274 -11.15 14.71 -7.84
N ALA A 275 -10.33 14.32 -8.82
CA ALA A 275 -9.66 13.02 -8.82
C ALA A 275 -8.81 12.80 -7.54
N THR A 276 -8.32 13.88 -6.94
CA THR A 276 -7.59 13.88 -5.67
C THR A 276 -8.45 13.59 -4.44
N ALA A 277 -9.79 13.62 -4.55
CA ALA A 277 -10.71 13.32 -3.45
C ALA A 277 -10.86 11.80 -3.22
N VAL A 278 -9.71 11.11 -3.07
CA VAL A 278 -9.62 9.63 -3.02
C VAL A 278 -10.54 9.04 -1.96
N HIS A 279 -10.55 9.60 -0.75
CA HIS A 279 -11.40 9.15 0.34
C HIS A 279 -12.91 9.17 -0.02
N LEU A 280 -13.36 10.16 -0.78
CA LEU A 280 -14.75 10.29 -1.22
C LEU A 280 -15.05 9.40 -2.43
N ILE A 281 -14.09 9.22 -3.33
CA ILE A 281 -14.20 8.30 -4.45
C ILE A 281 -14.32 6.87 -3.91
N ASP A 282 -13.49 6.48 -2.94
CA ASP A 282 -13.55 5.17 -2.29
C ASP A 282 -14.88 4.98 -1.56
N LYS A 283 -15.35 6.00 -0.82
CA LYS A 283 -16.69 5.96 -0.23
C LYS A 283 -17.77 5.78 -1.28
N THR A 284 -17.65 6.45 -2.42
CA THR A 284 -18.59 6.34 -3.55
C THR A 284 -18.59 4.93 -4.13
N ARG A 285 -17.45 4.23 -4.19
CA ARG A 285 -17.39 2.84 -4.64
C ARG A 285 -18.23 1.89 -3.78
N GLU A 286 -18.40 2.17 -2.49
CA GLU A 286 -19.33 1.40 -1.65
C GLU A 286 -20.79 1.54 -2.11
N TYR A 287 -21.21 2.74 -2.55
CA TYR A 287 -22.53 2.96 -3.14
C TYR A 287 -22.69 2.21 -4.45
N LEU A 288 -21.64 2.13 -5.28
CA LEU A 288 -21.68 1.33 -6.52
C LEU A 288 -21.94 -0.14 -6.21
N GLY A 289 -21.30 -0.68 -5.17
CA GLY A 289 -21.59 -2.03 -4.67
C GLY A 289 -23.04 -2.20 -4.21
N LEU A 290 -23.66 -1.19 -3.59
CA LEU A 290 -25.11 -1.20 -3.32
C LEU A 290 -25.92 -1.21 -4.62
N LEU A 291 -25.63 -0.32 -5.57
CA LEU A 291 -26.36 -0.25 -6.84
C LEU A 291 -26.29 -1.57 -7.62
N ASP A 292 -25.10 -2.19 -7.67
CA ASP A 292 -24.87 -3.48 -8.32
C ASP A 292 -25.71 -4.60 -7.69
N ARG A 293 -25.78 -4.68 -6.34
CA ARG A 293 -26.61 -5.67 -5.63
C ARG A 293 -28.09 -5.61 -6.04
N TYR A 294 -28.60 -4.42 -6.37
CA TYR A 294 -30.01 -4.21 -6.73
C TYR A 294 -30.25 -4.05 -8.23
N GLY A 295 -29.22 -4.30 -9.06
CA GLY A 295 -29.30 -4.23 -10.52
C GLY A 295 -29.55 -2.81 -11.05
N VAL A 296 -29.09 -1.78 -10.34
CA VAL A 296 -29.17 -0.39 -10.79
C VAL A 296 -27.90 -0.06 -11.57
N ALA A 297 -28.03 0.10 -12.89
CA ALA A 297 -26.91 0.39 -13.76
C ALA A 297 -26.30 1.78 -13.49
N TRP A 298 -24.96 1.86 -13.57
CA TRP A 298 -24.18 3.09 -13.44
C TRP A 298 -22.99 3.05 -14.41
N ILE A 299 -22.39 4.22 -14.65
CA ILE A 299 -21.17 4.41 -15.43
C ILE A 299 -20.22 5.37 -14.70
N GLU A 300 -18.93 5.23 -14.93
CA GLU A 300 -17.88 6.15 -14.49
C GLU A 300 -17.44 7.01 -15.68
N ARG A 301 -17.28 8.32 -15.46
CA ARG A 301 -16.77 9.27 -16.45
C ARG A 301 -15.57 10.03 -15.90
N HIS A 302 -14.63 10.31 -16.78
CA HIS A 302 -13.47 11.16 -16.52
C HIS A 302 -13.49 12.36 -17.45
N SER A 303 -13.05 13.51 -16.96
CA SER A 303 -12.80 14.70 -17.76
C SER A 303 -11.77 15.59 -17.09
N THR A 304 -10.88 16.22 -17.85
CA THR A 304 -10.02 17.31 -17.35
C THR A 304 -10.70 18.68 -17.45
N VAL A 305 -11.77 18.78 -18.26
CA VAL A 305 -12.54 20.01 -18.49
C VAL A 305 -14.04 19.66 -18.52
N PRO A 306 -14.68 19.40 -17.37
CA PRO A 306 -16.04 18.88 -17.32
C PRO A 306 -17.12 19.92 -17.68
N GLY A 307 -16.75 21.20 -17.75
CA GLY A 307 -17.60 22.32 -18.17
C GLY A 307 -17.19 23.64 -17.48
N ARG A 308 -18.06 24.66 -17.58
CA ARG A 308 -17.89 25.92 -16.85
C ARG A 308 -18.14 25.72 -15.37
N VAL A 309 -17.12 25.93 -14.53
CA VAL A 309 -17.23 25.82 -13.07
C VAL A 309 -18.14 26.91 -12.51
N VAL A 310 -19.10 26.50 -11.68
CA VAL A 310 -20.03 27.38 -10.95
C VAL A 310 -19.92 27.24 -9.43
N TYR A 311 -19.21 26.21 -8.97
CA TYR A 311 -18.84 25.99 -7.57
C TYR A 311 -17.59 25.11 -7.50
N GLU A 312 -16.72 25.37 -6.54
CA GLU A 312 -15.53 24.57 -6.26
C GLU A 312 -15.23 24.55 -4.76
N ASP A 313 -14.89 23.37 -4.23
CA ASP A 313 -14.33 23.18 -2.89
C ASP A 313 -13.12 22.21 -2.95
N ASP A 314 -12.61 21.77 -1.81
CA ASP A 314 -11.42 20.90 -1.73
C ASP A 314 -11.60 19.51 -2.39
N VAL A 315 -12.84 19.06 -2.59
CA VAL A 315 -13.15 17.68 -3.00
C VAL A 315 -14.02 17.57 -4.26
N GLN A 316 -14.72 18.63 -4.68
CA GLN A 316 -15.62 18.62 -5.82
C GLN A 316 -15.65 19.94 -6.58
N VAL A 317 -16.20 19.86 -7.80
CA VAL A 317 -16.67 21.01 -8.58
C VAL A 317 -18.11 20.77 -9.01
N VAL A 318 -18.89 21.85 -9.12
CA VAL A 318 -20.15 21.83 -9.89
C VAL A 318 -19.91 22.60 -11.18
N VAL A 319 -20.28 21.99 -12.30
CA VAL A 319 -20.08 22.59 -13.62
C VAL A 319 -21.37 22.63 -14.42
N VAL A 320 -21.51 23.66 -15.24
CA VAL A 320 -22.48 23.70 -16.34
C VAL A 320 -21.79 23.12 -17.57
N PRO A 321 -22.27 21.98 -18.12
CA PRO A 321 -21.70 21.42 -19.34
C PRO A 321 -21.82 22.40 -20.50
N ASP A 322 -20.81 22.45 -21.36
CA ASP A 322 -20.92 23.20 -22.61
C ASP A 322 -22.05 22.60 -23.46
N ALA A 323 -22.89 23.45 -24.04
CA ALA A 323 -23.90 22.99 -24.98
C ALA A 323 -23.21 22.22 -26.11
N VAL A 324 -23.66 20.98 -26.36
CA VAL A 324 -23.21 20.20 -27.51
C VAL A 324 -23.48 21.05 -28.75
N ARG A 325 -22.41 21.54 -29.39
CA ARG A 325 -22.49 22.10 -30.74
C ARG A 325 -22.77 20.99 -31.73
#